data_AF-A0A7S2BYU1-F1
#
_entry.id   AF-A0A7S2BYU1-F1
#
_cell.length_a   1.000
_cell.length_b   1.000
_cell.length_c   1.000
_cell.angle_alpha   90.00
_cell.angle_beta   90.00
_cell.angle_gamma   90.00
#
_symmetry.space_group_name_H-M   'P 1'
#
loop_
_entity.id
_entity.type
_entity.pdbx_description
1 polymer ?
#
loop_
_entity_poly.entity_id
_entity_poly.type
_entity_poly.pdbx_seq_one_letter_code
_entity_poly.pdbx_strand_id
1 'polypeptide(L)'
;MRVFRVFPYLQLFIFALFRVWKTVMWTLLLMLLFIYGFSLYSLVMIQPTVELRQFFGDLPSCMLTGWKLTTFDQWAEVLEGVAKYSPINVIVVLLMVVFLGLGLMKMLIGVMSESAISLMQTREVERQREDLTTFIQEMASWCWKGW
;
A
#
# COMPACT_ATOMS: atom_id res chain seq x y z
N MET A 1 0.26 27.61 -1.40
CA MET A 1 -0.44 27.22 -0.16
C MET A 1 -1.57 28.18 0.31
N ARG A 2 -2.24 28.93 -0.59
CA ARG A 2 -3.49 29.66 -0.25
C ARG A 2 -4.76 29.08 -0.91
N VAL A 3 -4.58 28.28 -1.97
CA VAL A 3 -5.66 27.66 -2.76
C VAL A 3 -6.44 26.57 -1.98
N PHE A 4 -5.79 25.85 -1.06
CA PHE A 4 -6.43 24.74 -0.33
C PHE A 4 -7.45 25.14 0.74
N ARG A 5 -7.55 26.42 1.12
CA ARG A 5 -8.56 26.86 2.11
C ARG A 5 -9.98 26.88 1.57
N VAL A 6 -10.15 26.79 0.24
CA VAL A 6 -11.46 26.91 -0.42
C VAL A 6 -12.28 25.61 -0.34
N PHE A 7 -11.65 24.45 -0.11
CA PHE A 7 -12.32 23.15 -0.06
C PHE A 7 -11.92 22.35 1.20
N PRO A 8 -12.64 22.49 2.32
CA PRO A 8 -12.35 21.74 3.55
C PRO A 8 -12.36 20.22 3.34
N TYR A 9 -13.19 19.72 2.42
CA TYR A 9 -13.21 18.30 2.03
C TYR A 9 -11.90 17.80 1.43
N LEU A 10 -11.20 18.62 0.65
CA LEU A 10 -9.93 18.23 0.02
C LEU A 10 -8.79 18.18 1.05
N GLN A 11 -8.83 19.07 2.05
CA GLN A 11 -7.86 19.08 3.15
C GLN A 11 -7.99 17.83 4.01
N LEU A 12 -9.22 17.40 4.31
CA LEU A 12 -9.49 16.16 5.03
C LEU A 12 -8.88 14.96 4.30
N PHE A 13 -9.05 14.90 2.98
CA PHE A 13 -8.51 13.82 2.14
C PHE A 13 -6.97 13.80 2.13
N ILE A 14 -6.34 14.97 1.97
CA ILE A 14 -4.88 15.11 2.02
C ILE A 14 -4.33 14.70 3.39
N PHE A 15 -4.99 15.10 4.48
CA PHE A 15 -4.59 14.71 5.83
C PHE A 15 -4.68 13.19 6.05
N ALA A 16 -5.74 12.55 5.53
CA ALA A 16 -5.87 11.10 5.54
C ALA A 16 -4.75 10.40 4.73
N LEU A 17 -4.41 10.94 3.55
CA LEU A 17 -3.30 10.47 2.72
C LEU A 17 -1.95 10.56 3.46
N PHE A 18 -1.67 11.70 4.10
CA PHE A 18 -0.44 11.90 4.87
C PHE A 18 -0.35 10.96 6.08
N ARG A 19 -1.48 10.64 6.71
CA ARG A 19 -1.52 9.70 7.84
C ARG A 19 -1.05 8.31 7.42
N VAL A 20 -1.47 7.84 6.25
CA VAL A 20 -1.13 6.53 5.68
C VAL A 20 0.26 6.51 5.04
N TRP A 21 0.76 7.68 4.63
CA TRP A 21 2.01 7.82 3.89
C TRP A 21 3.21 7.17 4.56
N LYS A 22 3.38 7.33 5.88
CA LYS A 22 4.54 6.75 6.59
C LYS A 22 4.54 5.23 6.48
N THR A 23 3.39 4.59 6.70
CA THR A 23 3.26 3.13 6.64
C THR A 23 3.49 2.63 5.21
N VAL A 24 2.88 3.28 4.21
CA VAL A 24 3.06 2.92 2.80
C VAL A 24 4.52 3.08 2.36
N MET A 25 5.20 4.14 2.79
CA MET A 25 6.61 4.36 2.46
C MET A 25 7.50 3.23 3.02
N TRP A 26 7.26 2.78 4.25
CA TRP A 26 7.98 1.63 4.82
C TRP A 26 7.73 0.35 4.04
N THR A 27 6.48 0.08 3.66
CA THR A 27 6.13 -1.05 2.81
C THR A 27 6.84 -1.01 1.47
N LEU A 28 6.84 0.16 0.81
CA LEU A 28 7.48 0.36 -0.48
C LEU A 28 8.99 0.12 -0.40
N LEU A 29 9.65 0.58 0.66
CA LEU A 29 11.09 0.32 0.86
C LEU A 29 11.37 -1.17 1.06
N LEU A 30 10.57 -1.85 1.85
CA LEU A 30 10.68 -3.30 2.07
C LEU A 30 10.47 -4.07 0.76
N MET A 31 9.48 -3.66 -0.02
CA MET A 31 9.22 -4.20 -1.35
C MET A 31 10.38 -3.97 -2.32
N LEU A 32 10.96 -2.77 -2.36
CA LEU A 32 12.13 -2.47 -3.20
C LEU A 32 13.34 -3.35 -2.83
N LEU A 33 13.54 -3.66 -1.55
CA LEU A 33 14.57 -4.60 -1.11
C LEU A 33 14.34 -6.01 -1.68
N PHE A 34 13.10 -6.51 -1.63
CA PHE A 34 12.75 -7.81 -2.21
C PHE A 34 12.92 -7.82 -3.74
N ILE A 35 12.48 -6.75 -4.42
CA ILE A 35 12.68 -6.58 -5.86
C ILE A 35 14.18 -6.60 -6.20
N TYR A 36 15.01 -5.90 -5.43
CA TYR A 36 16.45 -5.89 -5.62
C TYR A 36 17.07 -7.28 -5.49
N GLY A 37 16.67 -8.05 -4.47
CA GLY A 37 17.11 -9.45 -4.30
C GLY A 37 16.73 -10.34 -5.48
N PHE A 38 15.49 -10.25 -5.95
CA PHE A 38 15.05 -10.95 -7.16
C PHE A 38 15.78 -10.48 -8.42
N SER A 39 16.11 -9.19 -8.50
CA SER A 39 16.82 -8.63 -9.65
C SER A 39 18.22 -9.18 -9.78
N LEU A 40 18.92 -9.34 -8.66
CA LEU A 40 20.23 -10.02 -8.63
C LEU A 40 20.10 -11.50 -9.00
N TYR A 41 19.10 -12.19 -8.45
CA TYR A 41 18.84 -13.59 -8.78
C TYR A 41 18.57 -13.78 -10.28
N SER A 42 17.67 -12.97 -10.86
CA SER A 42 17.28 -13.08 -12.26
C SER A 42 18.41 -12.70 -13.22
N LEU A 43 19.24 -11.71 -12.88
CA LEU A 43 20.43 -11.34 -13.65
C LEU A 43 21.44 -12.50 -13.76
N VAL A 44 21.56 -13.32 -12.71
CA VAL A 44 22.52 -14.44 -12.68
C VAL A 44 21.94 -15.72 -13.27
N MET A 45 20.65 -16.00 -13.03
CA MET A 45 20.03 -17.28 -13.39
C MET A 45 19.34 -17.28 -14.76
N ILE A 46 18.85 -16.13 -15.22
CA ILE A 46 18.16 -15.99 -16.51
C ILE A 46 19.18 -15.47 -17.51
N GLN A 47 19.62 -16.33 -18.43
CA GLN A 47 20.47 -15.87 -19.52
C GLN A 47 19.63 -15.03 -20.49
N PRO A 48 19.99 -13.75 -20.72
CA PRO A 48 19.18 -12.87 -21.55
C PRO A 48 19.30 -13.28 -23.02
N THR A 49 18.25 -13.93 -23.52
CA THR A 49 18.02 -14.05 -24.98
C THR A 49 17.61 -12.68 -25.53
N VAL A 50 17.59 -12.52 -26.87
CA VAL A 50 17.22 -11.24 -27.51
C VAL A 50 15.85 -10.73 -27.02
N GLU A 51 14.88 -11.63 -26.81
CA GLU A 51 13.52 -11.31 -26.32
C GLU A 51 13.51 -10.92 -24.83
N LEU A 52 14.34 -11.57 -24.01
CA LEU A 52 14.41 -11.37 -22.56
C LEU A 52 15.35 -10.24 -22.14
N ARG A 53 16.18 -9.74 -23.06
CA ARG A 53 17.17 -8.69 -22.77
C ARG A 53 16.53 -7.39 -22.29
N GLN A 54 15.33 -7.06 -22.80
CA GLN A 54 14.58 -5.89 -22.31
C GLN A 54 14.12 -6.04 -20.85
N PHE A 55 13.98 -7.28 -20.36
CA PHE A 55 13.49 -7.57 -19.01
C PHE A 55 14.63 -7.88 -18.04
N PHE A 56 15.66 -8.59 -18.48
CA PHE A 56 16.74 -9.12 -17.63
C PHE A 56 18.16 -8.80 -18.13
N GLY A 57 18.32 -7.89 -19.08
CA GLY A 57 19.62 -7.59 -19.70
C GLY A 57 20.61 -6.88 -18.76
N ASP A 58 20.10 -6.00 -17.90
CA ASP A 58 20.88 -5.22 -16.95
C ASP A 58 20.16 -5.16 -15.60
N LEU A 59 20.88 -4.87 -14.52
CA LEU A 59 20.30 -4.80 -13.17
C LEU A 59 19.09 -3.83 -13.06
N PRO A 60 19.11 -2.60 -13.63
CA PRO A 60 17.95 -1.72 -13.59
C PRO A 60 16.75 -2.28 -14.35
N SER A 61 16.99 -2.98 -15.45
CA SER A 61 15.94 -3.64 -16.24
C SER A 61 15.30 -4.78 -15.43
N CYS A 62 16.10 -5.59 -14.72
CA CYS A 62 15.59 -6.61 -13.81
C CYS A 62 14.73 -6.00 -12.68
N MET A 63 15.15 -4.87 -12.12
CA MET A 63 14.39 -4.15 -11.09
C MET A 63 13.07 -3.60 -11.61
N LEU A 64 13.08 -3.01 -12.81
CA LEU A 64 11.86 -2.55 -13.49
C LEU A 64 10.93 -3.71 -13.82
N THR A 65 11.46 -4.86 -14.24
CA THR A 65 10.67 -6.08 -14.46
C THR A 65 10.05 -6.57 -13.15
N GLY A 66 10.80 -6.59 -12.06
CA GLY A 66 10.28 -6.92 -10.73
C GLY A 66 9.16 -5.96 -10.29
N TRP A 67 9.29 -4.67 -10.59
CA TRP A 67 8.23 -3.68 -10.37
C TRP A 67 6.99 -3.95 -11.24
N LYS A 68 7.16 -4.19 -12.54
CA LYS A 68 6.07 -4.54 -13.46
C LYS A 68 5.31 -5.79 -13.03
N LEU A 69 6.04 -6.85 -12.65
CA LEU A 69 5.47 -8.09 -12.14
C LEU A 69 4.65 -7.86 -10.86
N THR A 70 5.11 -6.96 -10.01
CA THR A 70 4.42 -6.57 -8.79
C THR A 70 3.09 -5.85 -9.08
N THR A 71 3.03 -5.04 -10.13
CA THR A 71 1.80 -4.37 -10.59
C THR A 71 0.96 -5.21 -11.55
N PHE A 72 1.35 -6.46 -11.81
CA PHE A 72 0.77 -7.30 -12.87
C PHE A 72 0.79 -6.66 -14.27
N ASP A 73 1.79 -5.83 -14.55
CA ASP A 73 2.02 -5.24 -15.86
C ASP A 73 2.91 -6.17 -16.71
N GLN A 74 2.50 -6.46 -17.94
CA GLN A 74 3.24 -7.32 -18.90
C GLN A 74 3.70 -8.70 -18.34
N TRP A 75 3.02 -9.20 -17.31
CA TRP A 75 3.43 -10.42 -16.59
C TRP A 75 3.40 -11.68 -17.46
N ALA A 76 2.48 -11.77 -18.42
CA ALA A 76 2.36 -12.87 -19.36
C ALA A 76 3.57 -12.95 -20.29
N GLU A 77 4.00 -11.82 -20.87
CA GLU A 77 5.16 -11.76 -21.76
C GLU A 77 6.46 -12.19 -21.04
N VAL A 78 6.61 -11.76 -19.79
CA VAL A 78 7.76 -12.17 -18.94
C VAL A 78 7.72 -13.67 -18.66
N LEU A 79 6.56 -14.21 -18.29
CA LEU A 79 6.41 -15.65 -18.01
C LEU A 79 6.63 -16.51 -19.24
N GLU A 80 6.07 -16.14 -20.39
CA GLU A 80 6.25 -16.85 -21.65
C GLU A 80 7.72 -16.86 -22.06
N GLY A 81 8.41 -15.72 -21.93
CA GLY A 81 9.85 -15.63 -22.19
C GLY A 81 10.65 -16.56 -21.28
N VAL A 82 10.38 -16.54 -19.98
CA VAL A 82 11.08 -17.38 -19.00
C VAL A 82 10.75 -18.87 -19.19
N ALA A 83 9.51 -19.21 -19.56
CA ALA A 83 9.05 -20.58 -19.78
C ALA A 83 9.78 -21.26 -20.95
N LYS A 84 10.15 -20.51 -21.99
CA LYS A 84 10.97 -21.03 -23.09
C LYS A 84 12.38 -21.45 -22.64
N TYR A 85 12.88 -20.89 -21.55
CA TYR A 85 14.25 -21.14 -21.07
C TYR A 85 14.31 -22.18 -19.94
N SER A 86 13.51 -22.01 -18.89
CA SER A 86 13.51 -22.93 -17.76
C SER A 86 12.18 -22.91 -16.98
N PRO A 87 11.51 -24.07 -16.80
CA PRO A 87 10.28 -24.16 -16.03
C PRO A 87 10.49 -23.87 -14.53
N ILE A 88 11.71 -24.04 -14.02
CA ILE A 88 12.04 -23.73 -12.61
C ILE A 88 11.97 -22.22 -12.39
N ASN A 89 12.52 -21.44 -13.32
CA ASN A 89 12.53 -19.98 -13.21
C ASN A 89 11.10 -19.41 -13.33
N VAL A 90 10.21 -20.07 -14.08
CA VAL A 90 8.77 -19.73 -14.12
C VAL A 90 8.14 -19.84 -12.73
N ILE A 91 8.41 -20.92 -12.00
CA ILE A 91 7.89 -21.11 -10.64
C ILE A 91 8.40 -20.00 -9.71
N VAL A 92 9.68 -19.63 -9.82
CA VAL A 92 10.25 -18.53 -9.01
C VAL A 92 9.58 -17.19 -9.33
N VAL A 93 9.37 -16.87 -10.61
CA VAL A 93 8.66 -15.66 -11.05
C VAL A 93 7.22 -15.67 -10.53
N LEU A 94 6.50 -16.78 -10.63
CA LEU A 94 5.12 -16.92 -10.12
C LEU A 94 5.05 -16.74 -8.60
N LEU A 95 5.97 -17.36 -7.85
CA LEU A 95 6.04 -17.19 -6.40
C LEU A 95 6.28 -15.73 -6.04
N MET A 96 7.15 -15.03 -6.77
CA MET A 96 7.35 -13.60 -6.56
C MET A 96 6.09 -12.78 -6.84
N VAL A 97 5.38 -13.05 -7.94
CA VAL A 97 4.13 -12.35 -8.28
C VAL A 97 3.07 -12.57 -7.20
N VAL A 98 2.95 -13.80 -6.68
CA VAL A 98 2.03 -14.13 -5.59
C VAL A 98 2.43 -13.42 -4.29
N PHE A 99 3.70 -13.47 -3.90
CA PHE A 99 4.17 -12.86 -2.65
C PHE A 99 4.14 -11.33 -2.69
N LEU A 100 4.69 -10.71 -3.73
CA LEU A 100 4.79 -9.26 -3.83
C LEU A 100 3.50 -8.64 -4.38
N GLY A 101 2.97 -9.14 -5.50
CA GLY A 101 1.77 -8.58 -6.13
C GLY A 101 0.53 -8.71 -5.23
N LEU A 102 0.23 -9.92 -4.76
CA LEU A 102 -0.94 -10.13 -3.88
C LEU A 102 -0.66 -9.65 -2.44
N GLY A 103 0.58 -9.76 -1.96
CA GLY A 103 0.96 -9.27 -0.64
C GLY A 103 0.78 -7.75 -0.50
N LEU A 104 1.18 -6.98 -1.51
CA LEU A 104 1.01 -5.52 -1.49
C LEU A 104 -0.46 -5.10 -1.54
N MET A 105 -1.25 -5.72 -2.41
CA MET A 105 -2.67 -5.42 -2.48
C MET A 105 -3.34 -5.68 -1.13
N LYS A 106 -3.01 -6.81 -0.50
CA LYS A 106 -3.53 -7.15 0.84
C LYS A 106 -3.03 -6.18 1.92
N MET A 107 -1.78 -5.75 1.86
CA MET A 107 -1.24 -4.78 2.82
C MET A 107 -1.87 -3.39 2.64
N LEU A 108 -2.05 -2.92 1.41
CA LEU A 108 -2.74 -1.66 1.10
C LEU A 108 -4.16 -1.68 1.64
N ILE A 109 -4.91 -2.77 1.39
CA ILE A 109 -6.26 -2.94 1.94
C ILE A 109 -6.24 -2.91 3.47
N GLY A 110 -5.26 -3.57 4.10
CA GLY A 110 -5.10 -3.57 5.56
C GLY A 110 -4.83 -2.19 6.15
N VAL A 111 -3.93 -1.40 5.55
CA VAL A 111 -3.63 -0.04 6.04
C VAL A 111 -4.80 0.91 5.81
N MET A 112 -5.53 0.74 4.69
CA MET A 112 -6.74 1.52 4.43
C MET A 112 -7.86 1.18 5.41
N SER A 113 -8.06 -0.09 5.75
CA SER A 113 -9.06 -0.51 6.72
C SER A 113 -8.71 -0.06 8.13
N GLU A 114 -7.44 -0.14 8.54
CA GLU A 114 -6.96 0.41 9.82
C GLU A 114 -7.24 1.91 9.91
N SER A 115 -6.99 2.64 8.82
CA SER A 115 -7.27 4.08 8.76
C SER A 115 -8.76 4.38 8.87
N ALA A 116 -9.62 3.62 8.17
CA ALA A 116 -11.06 3.76 8.26
C ALA A 116 -11.59 3.45 9.68
N ILE A 117 -11.10 2.37 10.30
CA ILE A 117 -11.45 1.99 11.68
C ILE A 117 -11.02 3.09 12.66
N SER A 118 -9.80 3.61 12.53
CA SER A 118 -9.31 4.67 13.40
C SER A 118 -10.14 5.96 13.30
N LEU A 119 -10.65 6.29 12.11
CA LEU A 119 -11.55 7.43 11.91
C LEU A 119 -12.91 7.20 12.57
N MET A 120 -13.47 5.99 12.44
CA MET A 120 -14.73 5.61 13.09
C MET A 120 -14.60 5.64 14.62
N GLN A 121 -13.50 5.12 15.17
CA GLN A 121 -13.23 5.15 16.61
C GLN A 121 -13.09 6.58 17.13
N THR A 122 -12.42 7.46 16.38
CA THR A 122 -12.28 8.87 16.78
C THR A 122 -13.65 9.55 16.86
N ARG A 123 -14.52 9.32 15.86
CA ARG A 123 -15.90 9.84 15.85
C ARG A 123 -16.75 9.31 17.00
N GLU A 124 -16.61 8.03 17.34
CA GLU A 124 -17.36 7.42 18.44
C GLU A 124 -16.95 8.02 19.79
N VAL A 125 -15.65 8.23 20.02
CA VAL A 125 -15.14 8.86 21.25
C VAL A 125 -15.60 10.32 21.38
N GLU A 126 -15.61 11.08 20.27
CA GLU A 126 -16.14 12.46 20.26
C GLU A 126 -17.63 12.48 20.60
N ARG A 127 -18.42 11.58 20.00
CA ARG A 127 -19.86 11.46 20.28
C ARG A 127 -20.15 11.14 21.74
N GLN A 128 -19.44 10.18 22.34
CA GLN A 128 -19.61 9.84 23.76
C GLN A 128 -19.27 11.02 24.69
N ARG A 129 -18.28 11.84 24.32
CA ARG A 129 -17.95 13.06 25.09
C ARG A 129 -19.06 14.09 24.98
N GLU A 130 -19.62 14.31 23.79
CA GLU A 130 -20.76 15.20 23.59
C GLU A 130 -21.96 14.76 24.43
N ASP A 131 -22.31 13.47 24.40
CA ASP A 131 -23.41 12.89 25.20
C ASP A 131 -23.18 13.02 26.72
N LEU A 132 -21.93 12.90 27.20
CA LEU A 132 -21.62 13.10 28.61
C LEU A 132 -21.74 14.59 29.01
N THR A 133 -21.28 15.51 28.14
CA THR A 133 -21.36 16.94 28.42
C THR A 133 -22.80 17.44 28.45
N THR A 134 -23.66 16.95 27.56
CA THR A 134 -25.10 17.26 27.59
C THR A 134 -25.75 16.70 28.86
N PHE A 135 -25.44 15.46 29.27
CA PHE A 135 -25.96 14.88 30.51
C PHE A 135 -25.57 15.68 31.76
N ILE A 136 -24.30 16.11 31.87
CA ILE A 136 -23.83 16.94 32.99
C ILE A 136 -24.56 18.29 33.01
N GLN A 137 -24.77 18.93 31.85
CA GLN A 137 -25.53 20.17 31.76
C GLN A 137 -26.98 20.00 32.19
N GLU A 138 -27.63 18.91 31.78
CA GLU A 138 -29.00 18.59 32.21
C GLU A 138 -29.08 18.43 33.73
N MET A 139 -28.15 17.67 34.34
CA MET A 139 -28.10 17.51 35.80
C MET A 139 -27.85 18.83 36.53
N ALA A 140 -26.94 19.68 36.03
CA ALA A 140 -26.69 20.99 36.62
C ALA A 140 -27.94 21.89 36.56
N SER A 141 -28.68 21.85 35.46
CA SER A 141 -29.93 22.61 35.29
C SER A 141 -31.03 22.14 36.25
N TRP A 142 -31.11 20.83 36.54
CA TRP A 142 -32.02 20.26 37.51
C TRP A 142 -31.66 20.67 38.94
N CYS A 143 -30.36 20.65 39.28
CA CYS A 143 -29.88 21.03 40.59
C CYS A 143 -30.20 22.51 40.91
N TRP A 144 -30.15 23.39 39.90
CA TRP A 144 -30.47 24.81 40.06
C TRP A 144 -31.97 25.12 40.19
N LYS A 145 -32.86 24.26 39.66
CA LYS A 145 -34.33 24.43 39.79
C LYS A 145 -34.91 23.84 41.08
N GLY A 146 -34.12 23.06 41.83
CA GLY A 146 -34.54 22.41 43.08
C GLY A 146 -34.29 23.22 44.36
N TRP A 147 -33.74 24.42 44.24
CA TRP A 147 -33.57 25.43 45.31
C TRP A 147 -34.41 26.67 44.99
#